data_AF-A0A6A5WC54-F1
#
_entry.id   AF-A0A6A5WC54-F1
#
_cell.length_a   1.000
_cell.length_b   1.000
_cell.length_c   1.000
_cell.angle_alpha   90.00
_cell.angle_beta   90.00
_cell.angle_gamma   90.00
#
_symmetry.space_group_name_H-M   'P 1'
#
loop_
_entity.id
_entity.type
_entity.pdbx_description
1 polymer ?
#
loop_
_entity_poly.entity_id
_entity_poly.type
_entity_poly.pdbx_seq_one_letter_code
_entity_poly.pdbx_strand_id
1 'polypeptide(L)'
;MPPGLLFVSSRLSSPTTLTPDKFCHWYENTHIQEVTALEGVPSAVRYEAEPLPSHPGKEDGNGDGKKDAQKGMGEEQAQWLTLYEMPDIDFRHTSAFKGLDGQSEPEKSLLEGVFRQARFDTRFYELVDTFVSPQANKTKAVGVYNRLVCTAALQPPSDTASREDFTKWYQDEHYATLSTCPGYQRTR
;
A
#
# COMPACT_ATOMS: atom_id res chain seq x y z
N MET A 1 -17.15 -14.02 -5.19
CA MET A 1 -16.75 -13.41 -3.90
C MET A 1 -16.39 -11.95 -4.15
N PRO A 2 -16.28 -11.09 -3.12
CA PRO A 2 -15.98 -9.68 -3.33
C PRO A 2 -14.57 -9.50 -3.95
N PRO A 3 -14.39 -8.50 -4.82
CA PRO A 3 -13.08 -8.07 -5.25
C PRO A 3 -12.22 -7.68 -4.04
N GLY A 4 -10.92 -7.74 -4.19
CA GLY A 4 -9.99 -7.33 -3.16
C GLY A 4 -8.68 -6.80 -3.70
N LEU A 5 -7.78 -6.53 -2.77
CA LEU A 5 -6.48 -5.94 -3.02
C LEU A 5 -5.43 -6.68 -2.19
N LEU A 6 -4.37 -7.13 -2.86
CA LEU A 6 -3.14 -7.54 -2.21
C LEU A 6 -2.23 -6.30 -2.14
N PHE A 7 -1.99 -5.84 -0.92
CA PHE A 7 -1.20 -4.67 -0.59
C PHE A 7 0.15 -5.11 -0.06
N VAL A 8 1.23 -4.71 -0.72
CA VAL A 8 2.60 -5.07 -0.34
C VAL A 8 3.44 -3.80 -0.17
N SER A 9 3.67 -3.42 1.09
CA SER A 9 4.66 -2.41 1.44
C SER A 9 6.02 -3.07 1.59
N SER A 10 7.07 -2.47 1.03
CA SER A 10 8.41 -3.04 1.05
C SER A 10 9.52 -2.02 1.23
N ARG A 11 10.62 -2.48 1.82
CA ARG A 11 11.84 -1.70 2.06
C ARG A 11 13.04 -2.62 2.22
N LEU A 12 14.24 -2.08 2.02
CA LEU A 12 15.46 -2.81 2.38
C LEU A 12 15.63 -2.86 3.90
N SER A 13 16.11 -3.99 4.41
CA SER A 13 16.23 -4.30 5.83
C SER A 13 17.68 -4.54 6.21
N SER A 14 18.45 -3.46 6.41
CA SER A 14 19.90 -3.54 6.65
C SER A 14 20.62 -4.43 5.63
N PRO A 15 20.48 -4.14 4.32
CA PRO A 15 20.99 -5.01 3.27
C PRO A 15 22.52 -5.06 3.29
N THR A 16 23.08 -6.24 3.08
CA THR A 16 24.54 -6.43 2.96
C THR A 16 24.99 -6.52 1.50
N THR A 17 24.12 -7.03 0.62
CA THR A 17 24.45 -7.29 -0.80
C THR A 17 23.35 -6.85 -1.78
N LEU A 18 22.11 -6.68 -1.30
CA LEU A 18 20.96 -6.23 -2.08
C LEU A 18 20.89 -4.71 -2.17
N THR A 19 21.14 -4.15 -3.35
CA THR A 19 20.97 -2.72 -3.61
C THR A 19 19.53 -2.40 -4.02
N PRO A 20 19.07 -1.13 -3.92
CA PRO A 20 17.77 -0.71 -4.44
C PRO A 20 17.55 -1.15 -5.90
N ASP A 21 18.52 -0.89 -6.78
CA ASP A 21 18.41 -1.27 -8.21
C ASP A 21 18.23 -2.77 -8.42
N LYS A 22 18.98 -3.60 -7.69
CA LYS A 22 18.84 -5.07 -7.78
C LYS A 22 17.48 -5.54 -7.27
N PHE A 23 17.01 -4.93 -6.17
CA PHE A 23 15.70 -5.23 -5.61
C PHE A 23 14.58 -4.84 -6.58
N CYS A 24 14.59 -3.61 -7.10
CA CYS A 24 13.59 -3.15 -8.07
C CYS A 24 13.65 -3.97 -9.36
N HIS A 25 14.84 -4.28 -9.86
CA HIS A 25 14.98 -5.11 -11.05
C HIS A 25 14.34 -6.49 -10.88
N TRP A 26 14.65 -7.19 -9.79
CA TRP A 26 14.00 -8.48 -9.48
C TRP A 26 12.49 -8.33 -9.29
N TYR A 27 12.05 -7.33 -8.53
CA TYR A 27 10.63 -7.18 -8.20
C TYR A 27 9.80 -6.88 -9.46
N GLU A 28 10.27 -5.98 -10.33
CA GLU A 28 9.54 -5.52 -11.51
C GLU A 28 9.61 -6.48 -12.70
N ASN A 29 10.78 -7.11 -12.90
CA ASN A 29 11.04 -7.93 -14.08
C ASN A 29 10.91 -9.43 -13.83
N THR A 30 10.80 -9.86 -12.57
CA THR A 30 10.57 -11.27 -12.20
C THR A 30 9.32 -11.40 -11.36
N HIS A 31 9.31 -10.85 -10.14
CA HIS A 31 8.27 -11.15 -9.17
C HIS A 31 6.87 -10.69 -9.59
N ILE A 32 6.71 -9.43 -10.03
CA ILE A 32 5.41 -8.92 -10.53
C ILE A 32 4.93 -9.74 -11.72
N GLN A 33 5.82 -10.17 -12.61
CA GLN A 33 5.45 -10.96 -13.79
C GLN A 33 4.94 -12.34 -13.38
N GLU A 34 5.59 -13.00 -12.43
CA GLU A 34 5.15 -14.30 -11.88
C GLU A 34 3.80 -14.19 -11.18
N VAL A 35 3.61 -13.14 -10.37
CA VAL A 35 2.35 -12.89 -9.66
C VAL A 35 1.23 -12.59 -10.67
N THR A 36 1.48 -11.75 -11.67
CA THR A 36 0.45 -11.34 -12.65
C THR A 36 0.19 -12.37 -13.75
N ALA A 37 1.02 -13.39 -13.87
CA ALA A 37 0.74 -14.57 -14.69
C ALA A 37 -0.34 -15.50 -14.07
N LEU A 38 -0.65 -15.33 -12.77
CA LEU A 38 -1.73 -16.07 -12.13
C LEU A 38 -3.11 -15.56 -12.57
N GLU A 39 -4.04 -16.49 -12.81
CA GLU A 39 -5.41 -16.16 -13.25
C GLU A 39 -6.18 -15.23 -12.29
N GLY A 40 -5.88 -15.31 -10.98
CA GLY A 40 -6.57 -14.53 -9.95
C GLY A 40 -5.92 -13.18 -9.63
N VAL A 41 -4.85 -12.79 -10.32
CA VAL A 41 -4.14 -11.52 -10.09
C VAL A 41 -3.80 -10.83 -11.42
N PRO A 42 -4.79 -10.28 -12.14
CA PRO A 42 -4.63 -9.85 -13.53
C PRO A 42 -3.78 -8.59 -13.72
N SER A 43 -3.52 -7.81 -12.66
CA SER A 43 -2.73 -6.58 -12.78
C SER A 43 -2.08 -6.16 -11.47
N ALA A 44 -1.03 -5.36 -11.62
CA ALA A 44 -0.31 -4.74 -10.51
C ALA A 44 0.03 -3.29 -10.85
N VAL A 45 0.16 -2.46 -9.83
CA VAL A 45 0.79 -1.15 -9.92
C VAL A 45 1.79 -0.99 -8.78
N ARG A 46 2.94 -0.39 -9.08
CA ARG A 46 4.02 -0.15 -8.12
C ARG A 46 4.30 1.33 -8.01
N TYR A 47 4.55 1.78 -6.79
CA TYR A 47 4.86 3.15 -6.43
C TYR A 47 6.15 3.17 -5.61
N GLU A 48 6.95 4.20 -5.82
CA GLU A 48 8.01 4.59 -4.90
C GLU A 48 7.45 5.63 -3.94
N ALA A 49 7.87 5.57 -2.68
CA ALA A 49 7.45 6.52 -1.67
C ALA A 49 8.08 7.89 -1.94
N GLU A 50 7.23 8.90 -2.10
CA GLU A 50 7.71 10.28 -2.22
C GLU A 50 8.18 10.80 -0.86
N PRO A 51 9.41 11.34 -0.74
CA PRO A 51 9.90 11.90 0.50
C PRO A 51 8.96 13.01 0.99
N LEU A 52 8.42 12.85 2.20
CA LEU A 52 7.69 13.94 2.82
C LEU A 52 8.67 15.07 3.13
N PRO A 53 8.38 16.32 2.73
CA PRO A 53 9.21 17.45 3.12
C PRO A 53 9.24 17.53 4.64
N SER A 54 10.45 17.60 5.21
CA SER A 54 10.66 17.84 6.63
C SER A 54 9.80 19.03 7.05
N HIS A 55 8.82 18.82 7.94
CA HIS A 55 7.98 19.92 8.41
C HIS A 55 8.87 21.01 9.06
N PRO A 56 8.90 22.24 8.52
CA PRO A 56 9.60 23.34 9.17
C PRO A 56 8.71 23.83 10.31
N GLY A 57 8.81 23.20 11.48
CA GLY A 57 7.89 23.52 12.58
C GLY A 57 8.07 22.79 13.90
N LYS A 58 9.17 22.05 14.09
CA LYS A 58 9.66 21.76 15.44
C LYS A 58 10.99 22.48 15.62
N GLU A 59 10.90 23.76 15.97
CA GLU A 59 11.95 24.33 16.81
C GLU A 59 11.99 23.47 18.07
N ASP A 60 13.16 22.89 18.34
CA ASP A 60 13.46 22.09 19.52
C ASP A 60 13.38 22.98 20.76
N GLY A 61 12.15 23.25 21.20
CA GLY A 61 11.83 23.95 22.42
C GLY A 61 12.08 23.05 23.61
N ASN A 62 13.26 23.25 24.20
CA ASN A 62 13.69 22.86 25.55
C ASN A 62 14.42 21.52 25.68
N GLY A 63 15.65 21.64 26.19
CA GLY A 63 16.60 20.56 26.35
C GLY A 63 16.25 19.66 27.52
N ASP A 64 15.83 18.44 27.19
CA ASP A 64 16.14 17.24 27.94
C ASP A 64 16.31 16.16 26.87
N GLY A 65 17.53 15.64 26.73
CA GLY A 65 18.00 14.82 25.61
C GLY A 65 17.35 13.44 25.45
N LYS A 66 16.02 13.34 25.52
CA LYS A 66 15.26 12.24 24.94
C LYS A 66 14.86 12.65 23.54
N LYS A 67 15.57 12.09 22.56
CA LYS A 67 15.12 12.04 21.17
C LYS A 67 13.86 11.19 21.10
N ASP A 68 12.74 11.71 21.58
CA ASP A 68 11.43 11.18 21.25
C ASP A 68 11.14 11.65 19.83
N ALA A 69 11.86 11.02 18.90
CA ALA A 69 11.59 11.10 17.48
C ALA A 69 10.10 10.88 17.34
N GLN A 70 9.44 11.90 16.80
CA GLN A 70 8.03 11.95 16.48
C GLN A 70 7.60 10.61 15.88
N LYS A 71 7.05 9.74 16.74
CA LYS A 71 6.57 8.41 16.40
C LYS A 71 5.20 8.58 15.74
N GLY A 72 5.20 9.21 14.57
CA GLY A 72 4.07 9.25 13.65
C GLY A 72 3.87 7.84 13.09
N MET A 73 2.63 7.38 13.15
CA MET A 73 2.14 6.03 12.88
C MET A 73 2.96 5.18 11.87
N GLY A 74 3.67 4.18 12.40
CA GLY A 74 3.45 2.78 11.98
C GLY A 74 3.99 2.28 10.64
N GLU A 75 4.95 2.95 10.02
CA GLU A 75 5.76 2.46 8.91
C GLU A 75 7.17 3.02 9.13
N GLU A 76 8.16 2.18 9.44
CA GLU A 76 9.55 2.63 9.37
C GLU A 76 9.92 2.83 7.89
N GLN A 77 9.46 3.95 7.31
CA GLN A 77 9.63 4.42 5.93
C GLN A 77 9.63 3.29 4.90
N ALA A 78 8.43 2.81 4.57
CA ALA A 78 8.22 2.02 3.36
C ALA A 78 8.85 2.76 2.17
N GLN A 79 9.67 2.07 1.39
CA GLN A 79 10.33 2.67 0.23
C GLN A 79 9.51 2.45 -1.04
N TRP A 80 8.80 1.33 -1.11
CA TRP A 80 7.96 0.98 -2.25
C TRP A 80 6.63 0.37 -1.80
N LEU A 81 5.58 0.67 -2.55
CA LEU A 81 4.25 0.07 -2.43
C LEU A 81 3.91 -0.66 -3.72
N THR A 82 3.48 -1.92 -3.63
CA THR A 82 2.88 -2.64 -4.76
C THR A 82 1.45 -3.03 -4.42
N LEU A 83 0.53 -2.73 -5.34
CA LEU A 83 -0.88 -3.05 -5.25
C LEU A 83 -1.22 -4.03 -6.36
N TYR A 84 -1.76 -5.19 -5.99
CA TYR A 84 -2.23 -6.20 -6.93
C TYR A 84 -3.76 -6.28 -6.86
N GLU A 85 -4.43 -6.13 -8.00
CA GLU A 85 -5.90 -6.30 -8.05
C GLU A 85 -6.25 -7.79 -7.98
N MET A 86 -7.25 -8.13 -7.17
CA MET A 86 -7.77 -9.49 -7.03
C MET A 86 -9.26 -9.50 -7.35
N PRO A 87 -9.70 -10.02 -8.51
CA PRO A 87 -11.13 -10.11 -8.85
C PRO A 87 -11.94 -10.94 -7.84
N ASP A 88 -11.27 -11.92 -7.23
CA ASP A 88 -11.77 -12.74 -6.15
C ASP A 88 -10.71 -12.83 -5.05
N ILE A 89 -10.97 -12.21 -3.89
CA ILE A 89 -10.02 -12.19 -2.77
C ILE A 89 -9.74 -13.60 -2.22
N ASP A 90 -10.63 -14.56 -2.40
CA ASP A 90 -10.45 -15.94 -1.92
C ASP A 90 -9.50 -16.75 -2.79
N PHE A 91 -9.10 -16.23 -3.96
CA PHE A 91 -8.00 -16.81 -4.75
C PHE A 91 -6.72 -16.99 -3.92
N ARG A 92 -6.50 -16.15 -2.90
CA ARG A 92 -5.37 -16.26 -1.95
C ARG A 92 -5.29 -17.61 -1.23
N HIS A 93 -6.41 -18.34 -1.13
CA HIS A 93 -6.47 -19.63 -0.46
C HIS A 93 -6.12 -20.82 -1.37
N THR A 94 -6.07 -20.60 -2.68
CA THR A 94 -5.80 -21.64 -3.68
C THR A 94 -4.37 -22.14 -3.61
N SER A 95 -4.13 -23.35 -4.12
CA SER A 95 -2.78 -23.89 -4.27
C SER A 95 -1.93 -23.09 -5.25
N ALA A 96 -2.54 -22.53 -6.30
CA ALA A 96 -1.86 -21.72 -7.28
C ALA A 96 -1.23 -20.47 -6.64
N PHE A 97 -2.00 -19.73 -5.83
CA PHE A 97 -1.49 -18.55 -5.12
C PHE A 97 -0.45 -18.91 -4.06
N LYS A 98 -0.72 -19.96 -3.26
CA LYS A 98 0.17 -20.40 -2.17
C LYS A 98 1.49 -20.99 -2.65
N GLY A 99 1.57 -21.42 -3.91
CA GLY A 99 2.79 -21.94 -4.52
C GLY A 99 3.77 -20.86 -5.01
N LEU A 100 3.42 -19.58 -4.91
CA LEU A 100 4.35 -18.48 -5.25
C LEU A 100 5.47 -18.35 -4.23
N ASP A 101 6.66 -17.99 -4.72
CA ASP A 101 7.79 -17.61 -3.88
C ASP A 101 7.42 -16.42 -2.96
N GLY A 102 7.64 -16.61 -1.66
CA GLY A 102 7.23 -15.66 -0.62
C GLY A 102 5.88 -15.97 0.01
N GLN A 103 5.06 -16.82 -0.60
CA GLN A 103 3.91 -17.49 0.05
C GLN A 103 4.30 -18.89 0.54
N SER A 104 5.16 -19.56 -0.22
CA SER A 104 5.91 -20.76 0.19
C SER A 104 7.39 -20.45 0.41
N GLU A 105 8.15 -21.40 0.99
CA GLU A 105 9.61 -21.26 1.14
C GLU A 105 10.24 -21.06 -0.25
N PRO A 106 10.88 -19.89 -0.50
CA PRO A 106 11.43 -19.58 -1.81
C PRO A 106 12.74 -20.33 -2.04
N GLU A 107 13.15 -20.44 -3.30
CA GLU A 107 14.46 -20.98 -3.68
C GLU A 107 15.60 -20.34 -2.87
N LYS A 108 16.61 -21.14 -2.52
CA LYS A 108 17.62 -20.73 -1.52
C LYS A 108 18.35 -19.44 -1.91
N SER A 109 18.66 -19.27 -3.21
CA SER A 109 19.29 -18.06 -3.72
C SER A 109 18.40 -16.82 -3.56
N LEU A 110 17.09 -16.99 -3.72
CA LEU A 110 16.12 -15.91 -3.59
C LEU A 110 15.85 -15.58 -2.11
N LEU A 111 15.79 -16.60 -1.26
CA LEU A 111 15.69 -16.45 0.19
C LEU A 111 16.83 -15.58 0.74
N GLU A 112 18.08 -15.96 0.45
CA GLU A 112 19.27 -15.25 0.94
C GLU A 112 19.49 -13.91 0.21
N GLY A 113 19.23 -13.86 -1.10
CA GLY A 113 19.47 -12.69 -1.94
C GLY A 113 18.47 -11.57 -1.73
N VAL A 114 17.20 -11.90 -1.44
CA VAL A 114 16.11 -10.92 -1.34
C VAL A 114 15.37 -10.99 -0.01
N PHE A 115 14.74 -12.12 0.31
CA PHE A 115 13.79 -12.19 1.43
C PHE A 115 14.42 -11.97 2.81
N ARG A 116 15.72 -12.27 3.00
CA ARG A 116 16.45 -11.92 4.23
C ARG A 116 16.93 -10.47 4.29
N GLN A 117 17.02 -9.79 3.15
CA GLN A 117 17.60 -8.46 3.01
C GLN A 117 16.56 -7.36 2.79
N ALA A 118 15.30 -7.74 2.55
CA ALA A 118 14.16 -6.85 2.45
C ALA A 118 13.10 -7.20 3.49
N ARG A 119 12.28 -6.21 3.87
CA ARG A 119 11.02 -6.44 4.58
C ARG A 119 9.86 -6.27 3.60
N PHE A 120 8.88 -7.15 3.75
CA PHE A 120 7.59 -7.07 3.08
C PHE A 120 6.51 -7.08 4.17
N ASP A 121 5.64 -6.08 4.16
CA ASP A 121 4.38 -6.08 4.91
C ASP A 121 3.27 -6.37 3.90
N THR A 122 2.72 -7.58 3.99
CA THR A 122 1.72 -8.11 3.07
C THR A 122 0.36 -8.12 3.74
N ARG A 123 -0.62 -7.46 3.13
CA ARG A 123 -1.98 -7.37 3.63
C ARG A 123 -2.97 -7.66 2.52
N PHE A 124 -4.09 -8.28 2.90
CA PHE A 124 -5.21 -8.56 2.00
C PHE A 124 -6.39 -7.72 2.45
N TYR A 125 -6.98 -6.98 1.52
CA TYR A 125 -8.16 -6.15 1.76
C TYR A 125 -9.31 -6.63 0.88
N GLU A 126 -10.48 -6.76 1.48
CA GLU A 126 -11.75 -6.91 0.77
C GLU A 126 -12.27 -5.52 0.39
N LEU A 127 -12.77 -5.36 -0.84
CA LEU A 127 -13.40 -4.11 -1.26
C LEU A 127 -14.76 -3.96 -0.57
N VAL A 128 -14.88 -2.97 0.30
CA VAL A 128 -16.14 -2.67 1.02
C VAL A 128 -16.99 -1.63 0.29
N ASP A 129 -16.36 -0.58 -0.25
CA ASP A 129 -17.06 0.52 -0.91
C ASP A 129 -16.15 1.20 -1.95
N THR A 130 -16.74 1.96 -2.86
CA THR A 130 -16.00 2.81 -3.79
C THR A 130 -16.75 4.11 -4.00
N PHE A 131 -16.05 5.22 -3.78
CA PHE A 131 -16.56 6.55 -4.06
C PHE A 131 -15.74 7.19 -5.18
N VAL A 132 -16.42 7.68 -6.22
CA VAL A 132 -15.80 8.47 -7.30
C VAL A 132 -16.26 9.91 -7.18
N SER A 133 -15.31 10.83 -7.12
CA SER A 133 -15.61 12.26 -7.05
C SER A 133 -16.46 12.69 -8.25
N PRO A 134 -17.55 13.45 -8.03
CA PRO A 134 -18.30 14.08 -9.12
C PRO A 134 -17.44 15.02 -10.00
N GLN A 135 -16.26 15.41 -9.51
CA GLN A 135 -15.29 16.27 -10.20
C GLN A 135 -14.22 15.48 -10.99
N ALA A 136 -14.14 14.15 -10.82
CA ALA A 136 -13.05 13.31 -11.33
C ALA A 136 -12.77 13.47 -12.83
N ASN A 137 -13.80 13.63 -13.66
CA ASN A 137 -13.65 13.76 -15.11
C ASN A 137 -13.66 15.21 -15.62
N LYS A 138 -13.94 16.20 -14.77
CA LYS A 138 -13.96 17.63 -15.17
C LYS A 138 -12.57 18.25 -15.21
N THR A 139 -11.61 17.65 -14.53
CA THR A 139 -10.23 18.15 -14.37
C THR A 139 -9.19 17.35 -15.15
N LYS A 140 -9.60 16.33 -15.92
CA LYS A 140 -8.71 15.61 -16.83
C LYS A 140 -8.37 16.48 -18.03
N ALA A 141 -7.42 17.38 -17.88
CA ALA A 141 -6.65 17.83 -19.02
C ALA A 141 -6.00 16.59 -19.66
N VAL A 142 -6.07 16.47 -20.99
CA VAL A 142 -5.48 15.37 -21.74
C VAL A 142 -4.00 15.23 -21.33
N GLY A 143 -3.63 14.05 -20.80
CA GLY A 143 -2.25 13.77 -20.35
C GLY A 143 -1.96 13.92 -18.85
N VAL A 144 -2.95 14.25 -18.01
CA VAL A 144 -2.76 14.27 -16.54
C VAL A 144 -3.17 12.92 -15.95
N TYR A 145 -2.17 12.13 -15.56
CA TYR A 145 -2.34 10.89 -14.82
C TYR A 145 -2.41 11.17 -13.31
N ASN A 146 -3.06 10.28 -12.56
CA ASN A 146 -3.06 10.34 -11.10
C ASN A 146 -1.63 10.14 -10.60
N ARG A 147 -1.05 11.18 -9.98
CA ARG A 147 0.36 11.20 -9.56
C ARG A 147 0.60 10.60 -8.18
N LEU A 148 -0.44 10.42 -7.38
CA LEU A 148 -0.32 10.03 -5.98
C LEU A 148 -1.40 9.02 -5.61
N VAL A 149 -1.00 8.03 -4.83
CA VAL A 149 -1.89 7.19 -4.03
C VAL A 149 -1.63 7.54 -2.58
N CYS A 150 -2.70 7.83 -1.84
CA CYS A 150 -2.66 8.02 -0.39
C CYS A 150 -3.38 6.85 0.26
N THR A 151 -2.74 6.24 1.26
CA THR A 151 -3.27 5.09 1.98
C THR A 151 -3.50 5.51 3.42
N ALA A 152 -4.72 5.33 3.92
CA ALA A 152 -5.05 5.60 5.32
C ALA A 152 -5.63 4.33 5.95
N ALA A 153 -5.11 3.94 7.11
CA ALA A 153 -5.62 2.83 7.89
C ALA A 153 -6.19 3.38 9.21
N LEU A 154 -7.44 3.06 9.49
CA LEU A 154 -8.11 3.42 10.73
C LEU A 154 -8.63 2.15 11.40
N GLN A 155 -8.46 2.07 12.72
CA GLN A 155 -8.94 0.95 13.53
C GLN A 155 -10.01 1.46 14.50
N PRO A 156 -11.29 1.52 14.08
CA PRO A 156 -12.37 1.84 15.00
C PRO A 156 -12.50 0.74 16.08
N PRO A 157 -13.19 1.03 17.20
CA PRO A 157 -13.59 0.02 18.16
C PRO A 157 -14.34 -1.14 17.48
N SER A 158 -14.17 -2.35 18.02
CA SER A 158 -14.62 -3.58 17.36
C SER A 158 -16.11 -3.88 17.53
N ASP A 159 -16.81 -3.13 18.39
CA ASP A 159 -18.24 -3.30 18.60
C ASP A 159 -19.06 -2.87 17.37
N THR A 160 -20.22 -3.50 17.19
CA THR A 160 -21.06 -3.32 16.00
C THR A 160 -21.48 -1.86 15.81
N ALA A 161 -21.88 -1.19 16.90
CA ALA A 161 -22.36 0.20 16.82
C ALA A 161 -21.26 1.15 16.34
N SER A 162 -20.03 1.03 16.88
CA SER A 162 -18.89 1.84 16.45
C SER A 162 -18.50 1.60 14.99
N ARG A 163 -18.63 0.36 14.49
CA ARG A 163 -18.33 0.03 13.09
C ARG A 163 -19.39 0.57 12.13
N GLU A 164 -20.66 0.50 12.51
CA GLU A 164 -21.77 1.06 11.72
C GLU A 164 -21.67 2.59 11.67
N ASP A 165 -21.40 3.22 12.81
CA ASP A 165 -21.18 4.68 12.91
C ASP A 165 -19.97 5.12 12.06
N PHE A 166 -18.85 4.41 12.15
CA PHE A 166 -17.67 4.69 11.32
C PHE A 166 -17.97 4.59 9.83
N THR A 167 -18.71 3.55 9.41
CA THR A 167 -19.11 3.37 8.00
C THR A 167 -20.00 4.52 7.54
N LYS A 168 -20.99 4.89 8.36
CA LYS A 168 -21.90 6.01 8.07
C LYS A 168 -21.16 7.33 7.95
N TRP A 169 -20.26 7.63 8.89
CA TRP A 169 -19.43 8.84 8.82
C TRP A 169 -18.58 8.88 7.54
N TYR A 170 -17.97 7.75 7.17
CA TYR A 170 -17.13 7.69 5.98
C TYR A 170 -17.93 8.00 4.71
N GLN A 171 -19.13 7.40 4.61
CA GLN A 171 -20.03 7.53 3.46
C GLN A 171 -20.72 8.89 3.36
N ASP A 172 -21.29 9.37 4.47
CA ASP A 172 -22.15 10.54 4.47
C ASP A 172 -21.36 11.86 4.55
N GLU A 173 -20.18 11.84 5.17
CA GLU A 173 -19.42 13.07 5.48
C GLU A 173 -18.00 13.05 4.89
N HIS A 174 -17.25 11.98 5.13
CA HIS A 174 -15.82 11.97 4.82
C HIS A 174 -15.54 11.99 3.32
N TYR A 175 -16.28 11.21 2.52
CA TYR A 175 -16.15 11.24 1.06
C TYR A 175 -16.42 12.61 0.46
N ALA A 176 -17.46 13.29 0.92
CA ALA A 176 -17.78 14.65 0.48
C ALA A 176 -16.61 15.60 0.80
N THR A 177 -16.04 15.49 2.00
CA THR A 177 -14.87 16.27 2.41
C THR A 177 -13.66 16.00 1.51
N LEU A 178 -13.29 14.74 1.29
CA LEU A 178 -12.18 14.37 0.40
C LEU A 178 -12.39 14.85 -1.03
N SER A 179 -13.64 14.83 -1.52
CA SER A 179 -13.99 15.28 -2.87
C SER A 179 -13.72 16.76 -3.13
N THR A 180 -13.57 17.57 -2.07
CA THR A 180 -13.19 18.99 -2.18
C THR A 180 -11.69 19.18 -2.43
N CYS A 181 -10.85 18.16 -2.19
CA CYS A 181 -9.41 18.23 -2.41
C CYS A 181 -9.11 18.36 -3.92
N PRO A 182 -8.41 19.42 -4.36
CA PRO A 182 -8.06 19.59 -5.76
C PRO A 182 -7.31 18.38 -6.32
N GLY A 183 -7.83 17.82 -7.41
CA GLY A 183 -7.23 16.65 -8.07
C GLY A 183 -7.66 15.29 -7.50
N TYR A 184 -8.39 15.25 -6.39
CA TYR A 184 -8.93 14.00 -5.86
C TYR A 184 -9.90 13.34 -6.86
N GLN A 185 -9.73 12.03 -7.04
CA GLN A 185 -10.48 11.26 -8.04
C GLN A 185 -11.44 10.27 -7.40
N ARG A 186 -10.97 9.46 -6.45
CA ARG A 186 -11.73 8.35 -5.88
C ARG A 186 -11.12 7.85 -4.58
N THR A 187 -11.94 7.15 -3.80
CA THR A 187 -11.56 6.24 -2.72
C THR A 187 -12.07 4.84 -3.06
N ARG A 188 -11.28 3.83 -2.69
CA ARG A 188 -11.60 2.40 -2.76
C ARG A 188 -11.20 1.77 -1.43
#